data_AF-A0A0B2V488-F1
#
_entry.id   AF-A0A0B2V488-F1
#
_cell.length_a   1.000
_cell.length_b   1.000
_cell.length_c   1.000
_cell.angle_alpha   90.00
_cell.angle_beta   90.00
_cell.angle_gamma   90.00
#
_symmetry.space_group_name_H-M   'P 1'
#
loop_
_entity.id
_entity.type
_entity.pdbx_description
1 polymer ?
#
loop_
_entity_poly.entity_id
_entity_poly.type
_entity_poly.pdbx_seq_one_letter_code
_entity_poly.pdbx_strand_id
1 'polypeptide(L)'
;MRDGPAAEREPFEQHVPSSVDEASEESSSVGEPSRVWEPITELKSEEPEYVETVVFIPNNQPRNETLVYIPKIPPRKYARKSEEEKVSIAYTFKRAKNNDAVRKCRQKRKEEQMAKDEQIKALQEEVQALKCLIERKDAQIRELESTVRNAAQILCQKMADPKSI
;
A
#
# COMPACT_ATOMS: atom_id res chain seq x y z
N MET A 1 31.79 -34.47 -23.65
CA MET A 1 33.01 -33.66 -23.44
C MET A 1 33.22 -32.81 -24.68
N ARG A 2 32.98 -31.50 -24.56
CA ARG A 2 33.39 -30.49 -25.53
C ARG A 2 33.73 -29.25 -24.71
N ASP A 3 35.01 -29.14 -24.39
CA ASP A 3 35.62 -27.96 -23.81
C ASP A 3 35.71 -26.88 -24.90
N GLY A 4 35.17 -25.69 -24.63
CA GLY A 4 35.37 -24.49 -25.43
C GLY A 4 36.43 -23.61 -24.77
N PRO A 5 37.32 -22.94 -25.54
CA PRO A 5 38.47 -22.24 -24.97
C PRO A 5 38.07 -20.94 -24.26
N ALA A 6 38.79 -20.67 -23.17
CA ALA A 6 38.70 -19.46 -22.37
C ALA A 6 39.07 -18.23 -23.21
N ALA A 7 38.13 -17.30 -23.37
CA ALA A 7 38.42 -15.98 -23.91
C ALA A 7 39.05 -15.13 -22.79
N GLU A 8 40.32 -14.80 -22.97
CA GLU A 8 41.10 -13.90 -22.14
C GLU A 8 40.41 -12.51 -22.09
N ARG A 9 40.14 -12.02 -20.87
CA ARG A 9 39.66 -10.64 -20.64
C ARG A 9 40.87 -9.72 -20.63
N GLU A 10 40.99 -8.90 -21.66
CA GLU A 10 41.87 -7.72 -21.67
C GLU A 10 41.51 -6.76 -20.52
N PRO A 11 42.51 -6.12 -19.87
CA PRO A 11 42.26 -5.22 -18.75
C PRO A 11 41.70 -3.87 -19.23
N PHE A 12 40.69 -3.39 -18.52
CA PHE A 12 40.02 -2.09 -18.72
C PHE A 12 41.02 -0.94 -18.55
N GLU A 13 41.38 -0.24 -19.63
CA GLU A 13 42.09 1.03 -19.54
C GLU A 13 41.17 2.11 -18.94
N GLN A 14 41.52 2.59 -17.76
CA GLN A 14 40.88 3.72 -17.10
C GLN A 14 41.34 5.02 -17.78
N HIS A 15 40.52 5.58 -18.67
CA HIS A 15 40.69 6.95 -19.13
C HIS A 15 40.17 7.92 -18.06
N VAL A 16 41.10 8.55 -17.35
CA VAL A 16 40.85 9.72 -16.51
C VAL A 16 40.90 10.96 -17.41
N PRO A 17 39.85 11.79 -17.51
CA PRO A 17 39.98 13.09 -18.14
C PRO A 17 40.63 14.07 -17.14
N SER A 18 41.83 14.50 -17.51
CA SER A 18 42.60 15.58 -16.91
C SER A 18 41.96 16.95 -17.20
N SER A 19 41.73 17.73 -16.13
CA SER A 19 41.93 19.19 -15.97
C SER A 19 41.68 20.12 -17.18
N VAL A 20 40.79 21.11 -17.05
CA VAL A 20 41.15 22.54 -16.85
C VAL A 20 39.90 23.41 -16.59
N ASP A 21 40.04 24.34 -15.64
CA ASP A 21 39.14 25.47 -15.39
C ASP A 21 39.15 26.45 -16.57
N GLU A 22 37.98 26.97 -16.97
CA GLU A 22 37.89 28.32 -17.52
C GLU A 22 36.47 28.87 -17.33
N ALA A 23 36.35 29.87 -16.45
CA ALA A 23 35.15 30.67 -16.27
C ALA A 23 34.97 31.59 -17.47
N SER A 24 33.77 31.63 -18.04
CA SER A 24 33.34 32.71 -18.93
C SER A 24 31.85 32.94 -18.73
N GLU A 25 31.55 34.02 -18.02
CA GLU A 25 30.24 34.63 -17.93
C GLU A 25 29.94 35.30 -19.26
N GLU A 26 28.89 34.85 -19.96
CA GLU A 26 28.18 35.72 -20.90
C GLU A 26 26.68 35.64 -20.65
N SER A 27 26.15 36.75 -20.14
CA SER A 27 24.73 37.00 -20.02
C SER A 27 24.12 37.18 -21.42
N SER A 28 23.11 36.39 -21.75
CA SER A 28 22.19 36.72 -22.83
C SER A 28 20.76 36.54 -22.36
N SER A 29 20.22 37.65 -21.88
CA SER A 29 18.83 37.85 -21.50
C SER A 29 17.97 37.84 -22.77
N VAL A 30 17.23 36.75 -22.98
CA VAL A 30 16.13 36.71 -23.95
C VAL A 30 14.84 36.48 -23.17
N GLY A 31 13.99 37.51 -23.15
CA GLY A 31 12.86 37.65 -22.25
C GLY A 31 11.82 36.53 -22.37
N GLU A 32 11.42 35.99 -21.21
CA GLU A 32 10.24 35.16 -21.07
C GLU A 32 8.98 36.03 -21.22
N PRO A 33 8.03 35.71 -22.11
CA PRO A 33 6.68 36.24 -21.97
C PRO A 33 6.03 35.54 -20.78
N SER A 34 5.93 36.27 -19.67
CA SER A 34 5.17 35.91 -18.47
C SER A 34 3.75 35.49 -18.86
N ARG A 35 3.50 34.18 -18.91
CA ARG A 35 2.14 33.65 -19.09
C ARG A 35 1.51 33.60 -17.71
N VAL A 36 0.88 34.71 -17.34
CA VAL A 36 0.04 34.81 -16.14
C VAL A 36 -1.03 33.73 -16.23
N TRP A 37 -0.96 32.75 -15.34
CA TRP A 37 -2.06 31.82 -15.13
C TRP A 37 -3.13 32.59 -14.37
N GLU A 38 -4.13 33.10 -15.08
CA GLU A 38 -5.32 33.59 -14.42
C GLU A 38 -5.99 32.41 -13.71
N PRO A 39 -6.29 32.52 -12.40
CA PRO A 39 -7.04 31.50 -11.70
C PRO A 39 -8.43 31.40 -12.33
N ILE A 40 -8.84 30.18 -12.66
CA ILE A 40 -10.19 29.88 -13.16
C ILE A 40 -11.17 30.26 -12.05
N THR A 41 -11.75 31.45 -12.12
CA THR A 41 -12.88 31.83 -11.27
C THR A 41 -14.17 31.39 -11.94
N GLU A 42 -14.94 30.60 -11.19
CA GLU A 42 -16.33 30.24 -11.45
C GLU A 42 -16.59 29.26 -12.60
N LEU A 43 -16.23 27.99 -12.37
CA LEU A 43 -17.02 26.88 -12.89
C LEU A 43 -18.39 26.92 -12.19
N LYS A 44 -19.43 27.38 -12.90
CA LYS A 44 -20.82 27.17 -12.51
C LYS A 44 -21.02 25.68 -12.28
N SER A 45 -21.18 25.29 -11.03
CA SER A 45 -21.58 23.96 -10.60
C SER A 45 -23.03 23.75 -11.01
N GLU A 46 -23.27 23.26 -12.22
CA GLU A 46 -24.47 22.46 -12.45
C GLU A 46 -24.24 21.13 -11.71
N GLU A 47 -24.66 21.11 -10.45
CA GLU A 47 -24.73 19.90 -9.65
C GLU A 47 -25.76 18.98 -10.32
N PRO A 48 -25.38 17.76 -10.77
CA PRO A 48 -26.38 16.79 -11.15
C PRO A 48 -27.18 16.43 -9.89
N GLU A 49 -28.47 16.75 -9.91
CA GLU A 49 -29.44 16.42 -8.87
C GLU A 49 -29.36 14.92 -8.56
N TYR A 50 -28.67 14.57 -7.46
CA TYR A 50 -28.48 13.20 -7.02
C TYR A 50 -29.79 12.72 -6.38
N VAL A 51 -30.64 12.08 -7.18
CA VAL A 51 -31.81 11.40 -6.64
C VAL A 51 -31.32 10.10 -5.99
N GLU A 52 -31.08 10.16 -4.67
CA GLU A 52 -30.76 9.00 -3.86
C GLU A 52 -32.03 8.14 -3.69
N THR A 53 -32.34 7.31 -4.68
CA THR A 53 -33.38 6.28 -4.52
C THR A 53 -32.83 5.21 -3.58
N VAL A 54 -33.15 5.34 -2.29
CA VAL A 54 -32.87 4.32 -1.28
C VAL A 54 -33.82 3.14 -1.53
N VAL A 55 -33.39 2.18 -2.35
CA VAL A 55 -34.11 0.91 -2.52
C VAL A 55 -33.76 -0.01 -1.36
N PHE A 56 -34.71 -0.22 -0.44
CA PHE A 56 -34.60 -1.20 0.63
C PHE A 56 -34.63 -2.61 0.03
N ILE A 57 -33.50 -3.32 0.04
CA ILE A 57 -33.41 -4.70 -0.45
C ILE A 57 -33.50 -5.65 0.76
N PRO A 58 -34.63 -6.33 1.00
CA PRO A 58 -34.72 -7.35 2.03
C PRO A 58 -33.81 -8.54 1.68
N ASN A 59 -33.00 -8.94 2.65
CA ASN A 59 -31.90 -9.90 2.53
C ASN A 59 -32.39 -11.36 2.42
N ASN A 60 -33.04 -11.74 1.32
CA ASN A 60 -33.44 -13.14 1.08
C ASN A 60 -33.60 -13.52 -0.41
N GLN A 61 -32.63 -13.16 -1.26
CA GLN A 61 -32.52 -13.79 -2.59
C GLN A 61 -31.16 -14.47 -2.78
N PRO A 62 -31.11 -15.68 -3.38
CA PRO A 62 -29.86 -16.35 -3.69
C PRO A 62 -29.10 -15.51 -4.74
N ARG A 63 -27.89 -15.07 -4.38
CA ARG A 63 -27.01 -14.24 -5.21
C ARG A 63 -26.50 -15.02 -6.41
N ASN A 64 -27.33 -15.16 -7.44
CA ASN A 64 -26.92 -15.69 -8.75
C ASN A 64 -27.29 -14.71 -9.85
N GLU A 65 -26.77 -13.49 -9.74
CA GLU A 65 -26.70 -12.56 -10.86
C GLU A 65 -25.23 -12.32 -11.15
N THR A 66 -24.73 -13.04 -12.15
CA THR A 66 -23.46 -12.73 -12.81
C THR A 66 -23.58 -11.35 -13.45
N LEU A 67 -23.30 -10.31 -12.67
CA LEU A 67 -23.17 -8.93 -13.16
C LEU A 67 -21.97 -8.86 -14.10
N VAL A 68 -22.20 -9.14 -15.38
CA VAL A 68 -21.19 -9.01 -16.43
C VAL A 68 -20.96 -7.52 -16.66
N TYR A 69 -19.84 -7.00 -16.13
CA TYR A 69 -19.44 -5.61 -16.35
C TYR A 69 -19.04 -5.42 -17.82
N ILE A 70 -19.88 -4.67 -18.56
CA ILE A 70 -19.58 -4.22 -19.93
C ILE A 70 -19.06 -2.77 -19.83
N PRO A 71 -17.77 -2.51 -20.13
CA PRO A 71 -17.23 -1.15 -20.12
C PRO A 71 -17.97 -0.27 -21.13
N LYS A 72 -18.54 0.85 -20.66
CA LYS A 72 -19.25 1.83 -21.51
C LYS A 72 -18.32 2.74 -22.32
N ILE A 73 -17.02 2.72 -22.04
CA ILE A 73 -16.06 3.65 -22.61
C ILE A 73 -15.38 2.99 -23.82
N PRO A 74 -15.36 3.64 -25.00
CA PRO A 74 -14.66 3.12 -26.16
C PRO A 74 -13.15 3.06 -25.89
N PRO A 75 -12.43 2.06 -26.42
CA PRO A 75 -10.98 1.98 -26.27
C PRO A 75 -10.31 3.24 -26.84
N ARG A 76 -9.42 3.87 -26.06
CA ARG A 76 -8.54 4.93 -26.58
C ARG A 76 -7.60 4.32 -27.63
N LYS A 77 -7.64 4.86 -28.85
CA LYS A 77 -6.73 4.46 -29.93
C LYS A 77 -5.38 5.15 -29.72
N TYR A 78 -4.38 4.40 -29.28
CA TYR A 78 -3.01 4.89 -29.23
C TYR A 78 -2.33 4.63 -30.58
N ALA A 79 -1.90 5.70 -31.25
CA ALA A 79 -1.01 5.56 -32.39
C ALA A 79 0.35 5.03 -31.93
N ARG A 80 0.92 4.05 -32.66
CA ARG A 80 2.30 3.64 -32.43
C ARG A 80 3.22 4.77 -32.91
N LYS A 81 4.17 5.16 -32.08
CA LYS A 81 5.21 6.13 -32.45
C LYS A 81 6.11 5.51 -33.52
N SER A 82 6.50 6.31 -34.52
CA SER A 82 7.42 5.89 -35.57
C SER A 82 8.84 5.72 -35.02
N GLU A 83 9.73 5.08 -35.78
CA GLU A 83 11.11 4.85 -35.33
C GLU A 83 11.90 6.17 -35.27
N GLU A 84 11.65 7.12 -36.16
CA GLU A 84 12.30 8.44 -36.16
C GLU A 84 11.94 9.25 -34.91
N GLU A 85 10.68 9.20 -34.46
CA GLU A 85 10.25 9.88 -33.24
C GLU A 85 10.94 9.28 -32.00
N LYS A 86 11.20 7.97 -32.00
CA LYS A 86 11.84 7.27 -30.87
C LYS A 86 13.32 7.63 -30.72
N VAL A 87 13.99 8.01 -31.80
CA VAL A 87 15.39 8.45 -31.78
C VAL A 87 15.52 9.90 -31.29
N SER A 88 14.43 10.68 -31.33
CA SER A 88 14.47 12.07 -30.88
C SER A 88 14.88 12.19 -29.39
N ILE A 89 15.76 13.15 -29.09
CA ILE A 89 16.24 13.44 -27.73
C ILE A 89 15.07 13.76 -26.78
N ALA A 90 14.08 14.49 -27.28
CA ALA A 90 12.88 14.83 -26.52
C ALA A 90 12.08 13.59 -26.12
N TYR A 91 12.01 12.56 -26.98
CA TYR A 91 11.35 11.31 -26.65
C TYR A 91 12.11 10.51 -25.61
N THR A 92 13.42 10.35 -25.76
CA THR A 92 14.28 9.63 -24.80
C THR A 92 14.24 10.26 -23.42
N PHE A 93 14.32 11.60 -23.32
CA PHE A 93 14.18 12.31 -22.05
C PHE A 93 12.81 12.08 -21.39
N LYS A 94 11.72 12.19 -22.15
CA LYS A 94 10.35 11.91 -21.65
C LYS A 94 10.21 10.47 -21.15
N ARG A 95 10.79 9.50 -21.86
CA ARG A 95 10.79 8.08 -21.47
C ARG A 95 11.63 7.83 -20.23
N ALA A 96 12.81 8.45 -20.12
CA ALA A 96 13.65 8.37 -18.93
C ALA A 96 12.90 8.88 -17.69
N LYS A 97 12.32 10.10 -17.77
CA LYS A 97 11.52 10.69 -16.69
C LYS A 97 10.32 9.82 -16.31
N ASN A 98 9.62 9.24 -17.29
CA ASN A 98 8.51 8.33 -17.03
C ASN A 98 8.98 7.03 -16.37
N ASN A 99 10.08 6.44 -16.83
CA ASN A 99 10.66 5.23 -16.23
C ASN A 99 11.05 5.47 -14.77
N ASP A 100 11.63 6.63 -14.46
CA ASP A 100 11.97 7.00 -13.08
C ASP A 100 10.71 7.18 -12.22
N ALA A 101 9.66 7.81 -12.76
CA ALA A 101 8.37 7.89 -12.09
C ALA A 101 7.77 6.50 -11.81
N VAL A 102 7.85 5.57 -12.78
CA VAL A 102 7.38 4.18 -12.61
C VAL A 102 8.20 3.45 -11.55
N ARG A 103 9.53 3.61 -11.53
CA ARG A 103 10.41 3.03 -10.51
C ARG A 103 10.02 3.53 -9.12
N LYS A 104 9.92 4.85 -8.95
CA LYS A 104 9.49 5.48 -7.69
C LYS A 104 8.12 5.01 -7.24
N CYS A 105 7.15 4.92 -8.16
CA CYS A 105 5.80 4.44 -7.86
C CYS A 105 5.81 2.99 -7.37
N ARG A 106 6.53 2.10 -8.05
CA ARG A 106 6.66 0.68 -7.65
C ARG A 106 7.33 0.55 -6.29
N GLN A 107 8.40 1.30 -6.06
CA GLN A 107 9.13 1.30 -4.79
C GLN A 107 8.23 1.75 -3.64
N LYS A 108 7.54 2.90 -3.80
CA LYS A 108 6.59 3.40 -2.81
C LYS A 108 5.50 2.37 -2.49
N ARG A 109 4.92 1.74 -3.51
CA ARG A 109 3.91 0.70 -3.30
C ARG A 109 4.45 -0.52 -2.54
N LYS A 110 5.70 -0.91 -2.79
CA LYS A 110 6.37 -1.99 -2.07
C LYS A 110 6.57 -1.61 -0.61
N GLU A 111 7.04 -0.40 -0.33
CA GLU A 111 7.21 0.13 1.03
C GLU A 111 5.88 0.20 1.78
N GLU A 112 4.83 0.72 1.15
CA GLU A 112 3.47 0.74 1.72
C GLU A 112 2.94 -0.66 2.04
N GLN A 113 3.24 -1.65 1.19
CA GLN A 113 2.86 -3.04 1.45
C GLN A 113 3.64 -3.61 2.64
N MET A 114 4.97 -3.42 2.68
CA MET A 114 5.80 -3.92 3.78
C MET A 114 5.38 -3.30 5.13
N ALA A 115 5.09 -1.99 5.17
CA ALA A 115 4.63 -1.32 6.39
C ALA A 115 3.28 -1.88 6.89
N LYS A 116 2.35 -2.19 5.97
CA LYS A 116 1.08 -2.84 6.32
C LYS A 116 1.30 -4.26 6.85
N ASP A 117 2.18 -5.03 6.20
CA ASP A 117 2.48 -6.39 6.60
C ASP A 117 3.15 -6.43 7.98
N GLU A 118 4.06 -5.48 8.26
CA GLU A 118 4.67 -5.29 9.59
C GLU A 118 3.63 -4.92 10.65
N GLN A 119 2.70 -4.00 10.34
CA GLN A 119 1.63 -3.64 11.26
C GLN A 119 0.71 -4.84 11.56
N ILE A 120 0.35 -5.62 10.53
CA ILE A 120 -0.46 -6.84 10.69
C ILE A 120 0.27 -7.83 11.60
N LYS A 121 1.57 -8.03 11.38
CA LYS A 121 2.38 -8.93 12.20
C LYS A 121 2.41 -8.48 13.66
N ALA A 122 2.68 -7.20 13.92
CA ALA A 122 2.70 -6.65 15.28
C ALA A 122 1.35 -6.82 15.99
N LEU A 123 0.24 -6.52 15.30
CA LEU A 123 -1.11 -6.71 15.85
C LEU A 123 -1.42 -8.18 16.11
N GLN A 124 -0.96 -9.10 15.26
CA GLN A 124 -1.14 -10.54 15.48
C GLN A 124 -0.41 -11.02 16.73
N GLU A 125 0.83 -10.55 16.94
CA GLU A 125 1.61 -10.84 18.15
C GLU A 125 0.93 -10.29 19.40
N GLU A 126 0.43 -9.05 19.35
CA GLU A 126 -0.32 -8.43 20.45
C GLU A 126 -1.61 -9.20 20.77
N VAL A 127 -2.40 -9.54 19.76
CA VAL A 127 -3.63 -10.33 19.93
C VAL A 127 -3.32 -11.69 20.55
N GLN A 128 -2.22 -12.34 20.14
CA GLN A 128 -1.81 -13.62 20.74
C GLN A 128 -1.43 -13.44 22.21
N ALA A 129 -0.65 -12.41 22.55
CA ALA A 129 -0.27 -12.11 23.92
C ALA A 129 -1.48 -11.82 24.81
N LEU A 130 -2.42 -11.02 24.31
CA LEU A 130 -3.67 -10.68 25.00
C LEU A 130 -4.56 -11.91 25.20
N LYS A 131 -4.70 -12.78 24.19
CA LYS A 131 -5.43 -14.06 24.33
C LYS A 131 -4.85 -14.93 25.44
N CYS A 132 -3.53 -15.12 25.46
CA CYS A 132 -2.87 -15.87 26.52
C CYS A 132 -3.09 -15.26 27.92
N LEU A 133 -3.12 -13.92 28.02
CA LEU A 133 -3.39 -13.23 29.27
C LEU A 133 -4.82 -13.46 29.75
N ILE A 134 -5.80 -13.34 28.84
CA ILE A 134 -7.22 -13.60 29.12
C ILE A 134 -7.40 -15.04 29.59
N GLU A 135 -6.87 -16.01 28.87
CA GLU A 135 -6.96 -17.43 29.25
C GLU A 135 -6.39 -17.70 30.66
N ARG A 136 -5.26 -17.07 30.99
CA ARG A 136 -4.66 -17.17 32.34
C ARG A 136 -5.57 -16.55 33.40
N LYS A 137 -6.17 -15.40 33.12
CA LYS A 137 -7.08 -14.72 34.04
C LYS A 137 -8.38 -15.51 34.23
N ASP A 138 -8.92 -16.08 33.15
CA ASP A 138 -10.10 -16.95 33.21
C ASP A 138 -9.83 -18.24 33.99
N ALA A 139 -8.61 -18.78 33.91
CA ALA A 139 -8.21 -19.91 34.76
C ALA A 139 -8.18 -19.51 36.25
N GLN A 140 -7.60 -18.35 36.58
CA GLN A 140 -7.58 -17.83 37.95
C GLN A 140 -8.98 -17.57 38.49
N ILE A 141 -9.87 -16.98 37.69
CA ILE A 141 -11.26 -16.74 38.07
C ILE A 141 -11.96 -18.06 38.38
N ARG A 142 -11.85 -19.06 37.48
CA ARG A 142 -12.46 -20.38 37.70
C ARG A 142 -11.97 -21.07 38.97
N GLU A 143 -10.67 -20.95 39.27
CA GLU A 143 -10.08 -21.50 40.50
C GLU A 143 -10.65 -20.80 41.73
N LEU A 144 -10.68 -19.46 41.74
CA LEU A 144 -11.25 -18.69 42.85
C LEU A 144 -12.75 -18.97 43.02
N GLU A 145 -13.52 -19.04 41.94
CA GLU A 145 -14.94 -19.42 42.00
C GLU A 145 -15.15 -20.84 42.55
N SER A 146 -14.26 -21.78 42.24
CA SER A 146 -14.29 -23.13 42.81
C SER A 146 -14.02 -23.10 44.32
N THR A 147 -12.97 -22.40 44.75
CA THR A 147 -12.63 -22.29 46.18
C THR A 147 -13.74 -21.61 46.99
N VAL A 148 -14.33 -20.53 46.48
CA VAL A 148 -15.47 -19.85 47.13
C VAL A 148 -16.68 -20.77 47.22
N ARG A 149 -17.04 -21.47 46.14
CA ARG A 149 -18.15 -22.45 46.16
C ARG A 149 -17.93 -23.57 47.17
N ASN A 150 -16.72 -24.14 47.19
CA ASN A 150 -16.39 -25.21 48.14
C ASN A 150 -16.44 -24.71 49.60
N ALA A 151 -15.93 -23.51 49.87
CA ALA A 151 -16.00 -22.90 51.20
C ALA A 151 -17.45 -22.67 51.65
N ALA A 152 -18.31 -22.17 50.74
CA ALA A 152 -19.74 -22.01 51.01
C ALA A 152 -20.42 -23.36 51.33
N GLN A 153 -20.10 -24.42 50.57
CA GLN A 153 -20.66 -25.75 50.80
C GLN A 153 -20.24 -26.33 52.16
N ILE A 154 -18.96 -26.17 52.55
CA ILE A 154 -18.47 -26.59 53.87
C ILE A 154 -19.20 -25.86 54.99
N LEU A 155 -19.41 -24.54 54.85
CA LEU A 155 -20.13 -23.75 55.84
C LEU A 155 -21.59 -24.22 55.98
N CYS A 156 -22.29 -24.48 54.87
CA CYS A 156 -23.63 -25.05 54.89
C CYS A 156 -23.68 -26.42 55.57
N GLN A 157 -22.70 -27.30 55.31
CA GLN A 157 -22.62 -28.61 55.95
C GLN A 157 -22.45 -28.49 57.47
N LYS A 158 -21.57 -27.59 57.93
CA LYS A 158 -21.35 -27.34 59.37
C LYS A 158 -22.58 -26.75 60.07
N MET A 159 -23.36 -25.93 59.37
CA MET A 159 -24.62 -25.38 59.89
C MET A 159 -25.73 -26.43 59.99
N ALA A 160 -25.70 -27.44 59.11
CA ALA A 160 -26.69 -28.52 59.10
C ALA A 160 -26.47 -29.57 60.21
N ASP A 161 -25.22 -29.79 60.64
CA ASP A 161 -24.86 -30.75 61.70
C ASP A 161 -24.27 -30.05 62.95
N PRO A 162 -25.10 -29.44 63.83
CA PRO A 162 -24.62 -28.66 64.98
C PRO A 162 -24.04 -29.49 66.14
N LYS A 163 -23.83 -30.81 65.98
CA LYS A 163 -23.45 -31.74 67.07
C LYS A 163 -22.04 -32.35 66.98
N SER A 164 -21.16 -31.89 66.08
CA SER A 164 -19.76 -32.33 66.04
C SER A 164 -18.79 -31.28 66.62
N ILE A 165 -18.89 -31.02 67.93
CA ILE A 165 -17.83 -30.42 68.74
C ILE A 165 -17.64 -31.30 69.96
#